data_AF-A0AAN7SQF3-F1
#
_entry.id   AF-A0AAN7SQF3-F1
#
_cell.length_a   1.000
_cell.length_b   1.000
_cell.length_c   1.000
_cell.angle_alpha   90.00
_cell.angle_beta   90.00
_cell.angle_gamma   90.00
#
_symmetry.space_group_name_H-M   'P 1'
#
loop_
_entity.id
_entity.type
_entity.pdbx_description
1 polymer ?
#
loop_
_entity_poly.entity_id
_entity_poly.type
_entity_poly.pdbx_seq_one_letter_code
_entity_poly.pdbx_strand_id
1 'polypeptide(L)'
;MPIKKSPKRADLVFLQMSPNYCEKDLAAGSLGTVGRVCNRTSPGTDGCGLMCCGRGYNTHQYTRTWQLKGLKNILASRRFNYNSVSVMCKYRARTILMIQVTL
;
A
#
# COMPACT_ATOMS: atom_id res chain seq x y z
N MET A 1 23.53 -22.31 21.07
CA MET A 1 22.54 -21.35 21.61
C MET A 1 23.12 -19.95 21.43
N PRO A 2 22.41 -18.97 20.82
CA PRO A 2 23.00 -17.65 20.59
C PRO A 2 23.23 -16.93 21.92
N ILE A 3 24.43 -16.37 22.09
CA ILE A 3 24.83 -15.62 23.27
C ILE A 3 24.04 -14.29 23.27
N LYS A 4 23.10 -14.14 24.20
CA LYS A 4 22.33 -12.91 24.38
C LYS A 4 23.24 -11.84 25.02
N LYS A 5 23.76 -10.91 24.21
CA LYS A 5 24.57 -9.78 24.70
C LYS A 5 23.68 -8.70 25.30
N SER A 6 24.15 -8.04 26.36
CA SER A 6 23.47 -6.85 26.91
C SER A 6 23.50 -5.72 25.88
N PRO A 7 22.38 -5.03 25.64
CA PRO A 7 22.30 -3.95 24.66
C PRO A 7 23.18 -2.76 25.09
N LYS A 8 23.78 -2.09 24.12
CA LYS A 8 24.48 -0.81 24.31
C LYS A 8 23.48 0.34 24.34
N ARG A 9 23.91 1.52 24.80
CA ARG A 9 23.06 2.73 24.83
C ARG A 9 22.51 3.14 23.46
N ALA A 10 23.15 2.72 22.36
CA ALA A 10 22.74 3.04 21.00
C ALA A 10 21.85 1.96 20.36
N ASP A 11 21.63 0.82 21.03
CA ASP A 11 20.84 -0.28 20.46
C ASP A 11 19.35 -0.06 20.71
N LEU A 12 18.52 -0.32 19.70
CA LEU A 12 17.06 -0.32 19.85
C LEU A 12 16.61 -1.65 20.46
N VAL A 13 15.96 -1.58 21.62
CA VAL A 13 15.36 -2.73 22.29
C VAL A 13 13.85 -2.68 22.16
N PHE A 14 13.25 -3.81 21.77
CA PHE A 14 11.81 -3.96 21.68
C PHE A 14 11.31 -4.74 22.90
N LEU A 15 10.32 -4.19 23.60
CA LEU A 15 9.74 -4.82 24.80
C LEU A 15 8.57 -5.74 24.46
N GLN A 16 7.87 -5.45 23.37
CA GLN A 16 6.69 -6.17 22.92
C GLN A 16 6.87 -6.58 21.46
N MET A 17 6.26 -7.71 21.10
CA MET A 17 6.25 -8.19 19.72
C MET A 17 5.38 -7.28 18.85
N SER A 18 5.84 -7.03 17.64
CA SER A 18 5.08 -6.26 16.66
C SER A 18 3.77 -6.96 16.29
N PRO A 19 2.63 -6.26 16.28
CA PRO A 19 1.37 -6.80 15.82
C PRO A 19 1.39 -7.06 14.31
N ASN A 20 0.35 -7.73 13.82
CA ASN A 20 0.17 -7.94 12.38
C ASN A 20 -0.41 -6.67 11.72
N TYR A 21 0.35 -6.07 10.80
CA TYR A 21 -0.06 -4.85 10.10
C TYR A 21 -0.81 -5.09 8.78
N CYS A 22 -1.03 -6.34 8.40
CA CYS A 22 -1.63 -6.69 7.12
C CYS A 22 -3.10 -6.31 7.05
N GLU A 23 -3.85 -6.52 8.13
CA GLU A 23 -5.27 -6.19 8.24
C GLU A 23 -5.49 -4.95 9.10
N LYS A 24 -6.67 -4.36 8.95
CA LYS A 24 -7.06 -3.21 9.76
C LYS A 24 -7.35 -3.69 11.19
N ASP A 25 -6.57 -3.19 12.13
CA ASP A 25 -6.73 -3.43 13.55
C ASP A 25 -6.63 -2.09 14.29
N LEU A 26 -7.79 -1.57 14.71
CA LEU A 26 -7.87 -0.29 15.42
C LEU A 26 -7.31 -0.36 16.84
N ALA A 27 -7.31 -1.54 17.49
CA ALA A 27 -6.77 -1.70 18.83
C ALA A 27 -5.24 -1.60 18.82
N ALA A 28 -4.60 -2.17 17.80
CA ALA A 28 -3.17 -2.03 17.56
C ALA A 28 -2.78 -0.70 16.85
N GLY A 29 -3.76 0.11 16.43
CA GLY A 29 -3.52 1.36 15.68
C GLY A 29 -3.12 1.14 14.22
N SER A 30 -3.38 -0.04 13.65
CA SER A 30 -3.06 -0.39 12.26
C SER A 30 -4.26 -0.19 11.33
N LEU A 31 -4.06 0.52 10.23
CA LEU A 31 -5.09 0.67 9.18
C LEU A 31 -5.10 -0.50 8.17
N GLY A 32 -4.12 -1.41 8.24
CA GLY A 32 -3.92 -2.46 7.25
C GLY A 32 -3.16 -1.99 6.00
N THR A 33 -2.84 -2.92 5.11
CA THR A 33 -2.10 -2.61 3.86
C THR A 33 -2.97 -2.49 2.61
N VAL A 34 -4.28 -2.61 2.78
CA VAL A 34 -5.24 -2.60 1.68
C VAL A 34 -5.26 -1.24 0.96
N GLY A 35 -5.31 -1.25 -0.37
CA GLY A 35 -5.30 -0.03 -1.19
C GLY A 35 -3.95 0.69 -1.27
N ARG A 36 -2.90 0.19 -0.58
CA ARG A 36 -1.53 0.73 -0.71
C ARG A 36 -0.95 0.34 -2.06
N VAL A 37 -0.23 1.28 -2.68
CA VAL A 37 0.52 1.03 -3.91
C VAL A 37 1.72 0.13 -3.59
N CYS A 38 1.94 -0.88 -4.43
CA CYS A 38 3.05 -1.82 -4.31
C CYS A 38 3.70 -2.03 -5.68
N ASN A 39 4.95 -2.51 -5.67
CA ASN A 39 5.66 -2.85 -6.91
C ASN A 39 5.54 -4.35 -7.19
N ARG A 40 5.03 -4.70 -8.37
CA ARG A 40 4.84 -6.11 -8.77
C ARG A 40 6.17 -6.84 -9.04
N THR A 41 7.18 -6.15 -9.54
CA THR A 41 8.46 -6.76 -9.95
C THR A 41 9.49 -6.82 -8.83
N SER A 42 9.26 -6.11 -7.72
CA SER A 42 10.18 -6.14 -6.59
C SER A 42 9.96 -7.39 -5.71
N PRO A 43 11.02 -8.15 -5.38
CA PRO A 43 10.95 -9.24 -4.42
C PRO A 43 11.08 -8.77 -2.96
N GLY A 44 11.45 -7.49 -2.75
CA GLY A 44 11.75 -6.93 -1.43
C GLY A 44 10.53 -6.44 -0.65
N THR A 45 10.77 -5.55 0.30
CA THR A 45 9.73 -4.98 1.17
C THR A 45 8.70 -4.15 0.43
N ASP A 46 9.02 -3.62 -0.75
CA ASP A 46 8.07 -2.90 -1.61
C ASP A 46 7.30 -3.83 -2.56
N GLY A 47 7.67 -5.11 -2.57
CA GLY A 47 7.03 -6.14 -3.36
C GLY A 47 5.59 -6.37 -2.94
N CYS A 48 4.68 -6.47 -3.91
CA CYS A 48 3.28 -6.76 -3.61
C CYS A 48 3.08 -8.09 -2.86
N GLY A 49 4.00 -9.05 -2.98
CA GLY A 49 3.97 -10.30 -2.21
C GLY A 49 4.04 -10.06 -0.70
N LEU A 50 5.02 -9.27 -0.24
CA LEU A 50 5.19 -8.95 1.17
C LEU A 50 4.21 -7.85 1.62
N MET A 51 4.09 -6.75 0.87
CA MET A 51 3.22 -5.62 1.21
C MET A 51 1.75 -6.01 1.33
N CYS A 52 1.29 -6.92 0.48
CA CYS A 52 -0.09 -7.39 0.50
C CYS A 52 -0.24 -8.72 1.26
N CYS A 53 0.82 -9.16 1.97
CA CYS A 53 0.84 -10.36 2.80
C CYS A 53 0.32 -11.62 2.08
N GLY A 54 0.70 -11.79 0.82
CA GLY A 54 0.27 -12.91 -0.03
C GLY A 54 -1.18 -12.87 -0.53
N ARG A 55 -1.98 -11.85 -0.18
CA ARG A 55 -3.40 -11.74 -0.63
C ARG A 55 -3.57 -11.34 -2.10
N GLY A 56 -2.48 -11.01 -2.79
CA GLY A 56 -2.48 -10.50 -4.15
C GLY A 56 -2.83 -9.01 -4.26
N TYR A 57 -2.94 -8.53 -5.49
CA TYR A 57 -3.03 -7.11 -5.83
C TYR A 57 -3.92 -6.88 -7.06
N ASN A 58 -4.47 -5.67 -7.18
CA ASN A 58 -5.24 -5.17 -8.31
C ASN A 58 -4.41 -4.14 -9.09
N THR A 59 -4.56 -4.11 -10.40
CA THR A 59 -3.92 -3.11 -11.27
C THR A 59 -4.96 -2.10 -11.70
N HIS A 60 -4.79 -0.84 -11.31
CA HIS A 60 -5.64 0.27 -11.69
C HIS A 60 -4.95 1.14 -12.73
N GLN A 61 -5.62 1.40 -13.84
CA GLN A 61 -5.15 2.34 -14.88
C GLN A 61 -5.94 3.64 -14.76
N TYR A 62 -5.26 4.77 -14.82
CA TYR A 62 -5.86 6.10 -14.78
C TYR A 62 -5.10 7.07 -15.66
N THR A 63 -5.81 8.01 -16.28
CA THR A 63 -5.18 9.08 -17.04
C THR A 63 -4.84 10.23 -16.10
N ARG A 64 -3.55 10.58 -16.02
CA ARG A 64 -3.10 11.77 -15.30
C ARG A 64 -3.01 12.93 -16.28
N THR A 65 -3.49 14.08 -15.83
CA THR A 65 -3.29 15.34 -16.53
C THR A 65 -2.12 16.07 -15.86
N TRP A 66 -1.13 16.45 -16.65
CA TRP A 66 -0.10 17.36 -16.18
C TRP A 66 -0.31 18.73 -16.80
N GLN A 67 -0.17 19.76 -15.96
CA GLN A 67 -0.30 21.16 -16.36
C GLN A 67 0.99 21.89 -16.03
N LEU A 68 1.66 22.39 -17.07
CA LEU A 68 2.78 23.31 -16.94
C LEU A 68 2.29 24.65 -16.40
N LYS A 69 2.59 24.94 -15.14
CA LYS A 69 2.40 26.29 -14.58
C LYS A 69 3.53 27.20 -15.10
N GLY A 70 3.36 27.78 -16.28
CA GLY A 70 4.33 28.75 -16.82
C GLY A 70 3.99 29.37 -18.18
N LEU A 71 3.25 28.68 -19.04
CA LEU A 71 2.92 29.15 -20.40
C LEU A 71 1.55 29.87 -20.45
N LYS A 72 1.37 30.92 -19.63
CA LYS A 72 0.07 31.63 -19.57
C LYS A 72 -0.26 32.48 -20.81
N ASN A 73 0.69 32.75 -21.71
CA ASN A 73 0.53 33.80 -22.73
C ASN A 73 0.67 33.39 -24.21
N ILE A 74 0.79 32.10 -24.57
CA ILE A 74 0.77 31.68 -25.99
C ILE A 74 -0.04 30.40 -26.11
N LEU A 75 -1.25 30.53 -26.67
CA LEU A 75 -2.12 29.51 -27.27
C LEU A 75 -2.31 28.20 -26.46
N ALA A 76 -3.50 28.07 -25.86
CA ALA A 76 -4.09 26.85 -25.30
C ALA A 76 -3.25 26.13 -24.24
N SER A 77 -3.76 26.02 -23.01
CA SER A 77 -3.19 25.16 -21.97
C SER A 77 -2.95 23.75 -22.53
N ARG A 78 -1.71 23.41 -22.92
CA ARG A 78 -1.36 22.05 -23.35
C ARG A 78 -1.45 21.15 -22.12
N ARG A 79 -2.64 20.63 -21.89
CA ARG A 79 -2.92 19.61 -20.88
C ARG A 79 -2.38 18.30 -21.45
N PHE A 80 -1.19 17.92 -21.01
CA PHE A 80 -0.61 16.64 -21.40
C PHE A 80 -1.27 15.54 -20.57
N ASN A 81 -1.96 14.64 -21.26
CA ASN A 81 -2.55 13.44 -20.67
C ASN A 81 -1.55 12.29 -20.80
N TYR A 82 -1.25 11.60 -19.69
CA TYR A 82 -0.45 10.39 -19.71
C TYR A 82 -1.15 9.27 -18.95
N ASN A 83 -1.09 8.06 -19.49
CA ASN A 83 -1.66 6.88 -18.85
C ASN A 83 -0.71 6.43 -17.73
N SER A 84 -1.26 6.28 -16.54
CA SER A 84 -0.55 5.83 -15.35
C SER A 84 -1.20 4.56 -14.84
N VAL A 85 -0.36 3.63 -14.39
CA VAL A 85 -0.78 2.34 -13.86
C VAL A 85 -0.31 2.24 -12.42
N SER A 86 -1.20 1.89 -11.50
CA SER A 86 -0.84 1.62 -10.11
C SER A 86 -1.33 0.25 -9.68
N VAL A 87 -0.44 -0.50 -9.06
CA VAL A 87 -0.74 -1.81 -8.49
C VAL A 87 -1.02 -1.61 -7.00
N MET A 88 -2.18 -2.04 -6.53
CA MET A 88 -2.66 -1.82 -5.17
C MET A 88 -3.03 -3.12 -4.49
N CYS A 89 -2.78 -3.23 -3.17
CA CYS A 89 -3.16 -4.43 -2.42
C CYS A 89 -4.67 -4.67 -2.41
N LYS A 90 -5.08 -5.92 -2.67
CA LYS A 90 -6.49 -6.32 -2.71
C LYS A 90 -7.19 -6.09 -1.36
N TYR A 91 -8.46 -5.67 -1.44
CA TYR A 91 -9.38 -5.76 -0.31
C TYR A 91 -9.70 -7.23 -0.06
N ARG A 92 -9.68 -7.66 1.20
CA ARG A 92 -10.34 -8.91 1.58
C ARG A 92 -11.83 -8.61 1.48
N ALA A 93 -12.47 -9.01 0.38
CA ALA A 93 -13.91 -8.94 0.26
C ALA A 93 -14.48 -9.80 1.39
N ARG A 94 -14.90 -9.17 2.49
CA ARG A 94 -15.90 -9.80 3.33
C ARG A 94 -17.06 -10.08 2.40
N THR A 95 -17.54 -11.30 2.45
CA THR A 95 -18.64 -11.89 1.73
C THR A 95 -19.96 -11.10 1.90
N ILE A 96 -19.98 -9.81 1.53
CA ILE A 96 -21.16 -8.95 1.46
C ILE A 96 -21.99 -9.32 0.23
N LEU A 97 -21.45 -10.20 -0.62
CA LEU A 97 -22.14 -10.88 -1.71
C LEU A 97 -22.68 -12.27 -1.29
N MET A 98 -23.03 -12.49 -0.02
CA MET A 98 -23.85 -13.64 0.37
C MET A 98 -24.97 -13.21 1.36
N ILE A 99 -26.21 -13.19 0.86
CA ILE A 99 -27.43 -13.71 1.53
C ILE A 99 -28.28 -12.77 2.43
N GLN A 100 -27.84 -11.62 2.96
CA GLN A 100 -28.70 -10.83 3.90
C GLN A 100 -29.55 -9.69 3.28
N VAL A 101 -29.67 -9.60 1.95
CA VAL A 101 -30.66 -8.70 1.30
C VAL A 101 -31.70 -9.51 0.48
N THR A 102 -31.71 -10.83 0.61
CA THR A 102 -32.65 -11.73 -0.10
C THR A 102 -33.36 -12.75 0.78
N LEU A 103 -33.50 -12.50 2.09
CA LEU A 103 -34.50 -13.13 2.97
C LEU A 103 -35.09 -12.10 3.93
#